data_AF-A0AAV5IKH0-F1
#
_entry.id   AF-A0AAV5IKH0-F1
#
_cell.length_a   1.000
_cell.length_b   1.000
_cell.length_c   1.000
_cell.angle_alpha   90.00
_cell.angle_beta   90.00
_cell.angle_gamma   90.00
#
_symmetry.space_group_name_H-M   'P 1'
#
loop_
_entity.id
_entity.type
_entity.pdbx_description
1 polymer ?
#
loop_
_entity_poly.entity_id
_entity_poly.type
_entity_poly.pdbx_seq_one_letter_code
_entity_poly.pdbx_strand_id
1 'polypeptide(L)'
;MGLIVESEDNDVVLVPPTNFSMVDEGVYRSALPQPSNFGFLQTLNLRSIIYLCPEPYPEENLEFLRSQNIQLLQFGIEGKTVFLVFLFFLSSLE
;
A
#
# COMPACT_ATOMS: atom_id res chain seq x y z
N MET A 1 37.11 1.99 -18.54
CA MET A 1 36.77 1.05 -17.44
C MET A 1 35.26 1.10 -17.32
N GLY A 2 34.57 0.21 -18.05
CA GLY A 2 33.11 0.15 -18.00
C GLY A 2 32.73 -0.58 -16.72
N LEU A 3 31.93 0.06 -15.88
CA LEU A 3 31.36 -0.60 -14.71
C LEU A 3 30.34 -1.61 -15.23
N ILE A 4 30.69 -2.88 -15.17
CA ILE A 4 29.71 -3.95 -15.21
C ILE A 4 28.99 -3.92 -13.86
N VAL A 5 27.74 -3.46 -13.86
CA VAL A 5 26.81 -3.78 -12.78
C VAL A 5 26.06 -5.02 -13.23
N GLU A 6 26.50 -6.17 -12.73
CA GLU A 6 25.74 -7.40 -12.81
C GLU A 6 24.56 -7.24 -11.84
N SER A 7 23.39 -6.88 -12.37
CA SER A 7 22.14 -6.89 -11.63
C SER A 7 21.42 -8.19 -11.97
N GLU A 8 21.69 -9.24 -11.21
CA GLU A 8 20.77 -10.36 -11.06
C GLU A 8 19.55 -9.86 -10.27
N ASP A 9 18.61 -9.21 -10.94
CA ASP A 9 17.32 -8.90 -10.32
C ASP A 9 16.24 -9.47 -11.23
N ASN A 10 15.42 -10.38 -10.68
CA ASN A 10 14.12 -10.65 -11.25
C ASN A 10 13.42 -9.29 -11.39
N ASP A 11 13.30 -8.75 -12.60
CA ASP A 11 12.56 -7.52 -12.88
C ASP A 11 11.07 -7.74 -12.55
N VAL A 12 10.74 -7.78 -11.25
CA VAL A 12 9.36 -7.80 -10.78
C VAL A 12 8.83 -6.42 -11.10
N VAL A 13 8.05 -6.31 -12.17
CA VAL A 13 7.40 -5.06 -12.56
C VAL A 13 6.48 -4.62 -11.41
N LEU A 14 6.96 -3.65 -10.63
CA LEU A 14 6.22 -3.10 -9.50
C LEU A 14 5.18 -2.12 -10.03
N VAL A 15 3.91 -2.55 -10.07
CA VAL A 15 2.82 -1.71 -10.57
C VAL A 15 2.20 -0.96 -9.38
N PRO A 16 2.23 0.38 -9.35
CA PRO A 16 1.56 1.13 -8.30
C PRO A 16 0.03 0.96 -8.41
N PRO A 17 -0.70 0.99 -7.28
CA PRO A 17 -2.15 0.94 -7.30
C PRO A 17 -2.74 2.17 -8.00
N THR A 18 -3.98 2.05 -8.49
CA THR A 18 -4.69 3.15 -9.14
C THR A 18 -4.76 4.37 -8.22
N ASN A 19 -4.60 5.57 -8.76
CA ASN A 19 -4.58 6.84 -8.00
C ASN A 19 -3.52 6.88 -6.88
N PHE A 20 -2.44 6.09 -6.97
CA PHE A 20 -1.33 6.18 -6.03
C PHE A 20 -0.65 7.56 -6.11
N SER A 21 -0.50 8.21 -4.96
CA SER A 21 0.19 9.49 -4.83
C SER A 21 0.71 9.62 -3.40
N MET A 22 1.91 10.18 -3.25
CA MET A 22 2.36 10.67 -1.95
C MET A 22 1.54 11.91 -1.58
N VAL A 23 1.07 11.96 -0.34
CA VAL A 23 0.40 13.13 0.26
C VAL A 23 1.40 13.90 1.10
N ASP A 24 2.19 13.17 1.89
CA ASP A 24 3.25 13.70 2.76
C ASP A 24 4.35 12.63 2.94
N GLU A 25 5.46 12.95 3.61
CA GLU A 25 6.53 11.99 3.82
C GLU A 25 6.04 10.80 4.66
N GLY A 26 6.07 9.60 4.07
CA GLY A 26 5.51 8.40 4.69
C GLY A 26 3.98 8.32 4.66
N VAL A 27 3.29 9.26 4.02
CA VAL A 27 1.83 9.23 3.85
C VAL A 27 1.48 9.14 2.38
N TYR A 28 0.80 8.08 1.99
CA TYR A 28 0.36 7.86 0.63
C TYR A 28 -1.15 7.71 0.58
N ARG A 29 -1.70 8.00 -0.59
CA ARG A 29 -3.09 7.71 -0.93
C ARG A 29 -3.13 6.83 -2.17
N SER A 30 -4.10 5.93 -2.23
CA SER A 30 -4.40 5.18 -3.43
C SER A 30 -5.87 4.75 -3.46
N ALA A 31 -6.28 4.16 -4.57
CA ALA A 31 -7.46 3.31 -4.62
C ALA A 31 -7.19 1.98 -3.89
N LEU A 32 -8.22 1.12 -3.84
CA LEU A 32 -8.11 -0.24 -3.34
C LEU A 32 -7.02 -1.01 -4.10
N PRO A 33 -5.97 -1.50 -3.42
CA PRO A 33 -4.91 -2.24 -4.09
C PRO A 33 -5.41 -3.59 -4.58
N GLN A 34 -4.83 -4.06 -5.69
CA GLN A 34 -5.02 -5.40 -6.24
C GLN A 34 -3.79 -6.26 -5.96
N PRO A 35 -3.87 -7.59 -6.03
CA PRO A 35 -2.72 -8.47 -5.82
C PRO A 35 -1.50 -8.16 -6.69
N SER A 36 -1.72 -7.68 -7.93
CA SER A 36 -0.64 -7.21 -8.81
C SER A 36 0.14 -6.00 -8.25
N ASN A 37 -0.44 -5.25 -7.31
CA ASN A 37 0.18 -4.09 -6.67
C ASN A 37 0.91 -4.45 -5.37
N PHE A 38 0.75 -5.66 -4.84
CA PHE A 38 1.29 -6.04 -3.54
C PHE A 38 2.82 -5.95 -3.51
N GLY A 39 3.51 -6.33 -4.59
CA GLY A 39 4.95 -6.15 -4.70
C GLY A 39 5.37 -4.68 -4.52
N PHE A 40 4.64 -3.74 -5.15
CA PHE A 40 4.90 -2.31 -4.97
C PHE A 40 4.63 -1.87 -3.52
N LEU A 41 3.52 -2.31 -2.91
CA LEU A 41 3.20 -1.97 -1.52
C LEU A 41 4.22 -2.49 -0.51
N GLN A 42 4.84 -3.66 -0.77
CA GLN A 42 5.91 -4.19 0.07
C GLN A 42 7.12 -3.25 0.10
N THR A 43 7.48 -2.64 -1.05
CA THR A 43 8.60 -1.69 -1.10
C THR A 43 8.37 -0.41 -0.29
N LEU A 44 7.11 -0.03 -0.06
CA LEU A 44 6.75 1.11 0.78
C LEU A 44 6.89 0.82 2.28
N ASN A 45 7.01 -0.46 2.65
CA ASN A 45 7.24 -0.92 4.02
C ASN A 45 6.23 -0.34 5.04
N LEU A 46 4.95 -0.36 4.65
CA LEU A 46 3.84 0.26 5.37
C LEU A 46 3.62 -0.37 6.74
N ARG A 47 3.10 0.44 7.68
CA ARG A 47 2.75 -0.01 9.05
C ARG A 47 1.24 -0.10 9.23
N SER A 48 0.50 0.80 8.61
CA SER A 48 -0.95 0.86 8.75
C SER A 48 -1.64 1.35 7.49
N ILE A 49 -2.87 0.91 7.31
CA ILE A 49 -3.75 1.31 6.22
C ILE A 49 -5.06 1.80 6.80
N ILE A 50 -5.52 2.96 6.33
CA ILE A 50 -6.84 3.50 6.65
C ILE A 50 -7.78 3.21 5.49
N TYR A 51 -8.86 2.50 5.79
CA TYR A 51 -9.93 2.19 4.86
C TYR A 51 -11.20 2.94 5.25
N LEU A 52 -11.68 3.78 4.34
CA LEU A 52 -12.76 4.72 4.62
C LEU A 52 -14.16 4.21 4.21
N CYS A 53 -14.26 3.03 3.61
CA CYS A 53 -15.56 2.50 3.19
C CYS A 53 -16.21 1.66 4.31
N PRO A 54 -17.55 1.69 4.40
CA PRO A 54 -18.29 0.83 5.33
C PRO A 54 -18.35 -0.64 4.87
N GLU A 55 -18.04 -0.91 3.61
CA GLU A 55 -17.98 -2.26 3.04
C GLU A 55 -16.85 -3.08 3.69
N PRO A 56 -16.94 -4.42 3.73
CA PRO A 56 -15.83 -5.25 4.20
C PRO A 56 -14.61 -5.14 3.27
N TYR A 57 -13.41 -5.15 3.85
CA TYR A 57 -12.17 -5.18 3.07
C TYR A 57 -11.97 -6.59 2.47
N PRO A 58 -11.48 -6.72 1.21
CA PRO A 58 -11.29 -8.02 0.57
C PRO A 58 -10.38 -8.96 1.36
N GLU A 59 -10.71 -10.25 1.42
CA GLU A 59 -9.97 -11.25 2.20
C GLU A 59 -8.52 -11.41 1.73
N GLU A 60 -8.28 -11.44 0.42
CA GLU A 60 -6.94 -11.52 -0.16
C GLU A 60 -6.05 -10.34 0.28
N ASN A 61 -6.61 -9.14 0.32
CA ASN A 61 -5.90 -7.97 0.81
C ASN A 61 -5.66 -8.09 2.33
N LEU A 62 -6.63 -8.58 3.11
CA LEU A 62 -6.47 -8.80 4.55
C LEU A 62 -5.35 -9.80 4.84
N GLU A 63 -5.23 -10.86 4.06
CA GLU A 63 -4.14 -11.84 4.18
C GLU A 63 -2.79 -11.19 3.92
N PHE A 64 -2.67 -10.37 2.86
CA PHE A 64 -1.46 -9.59 2.60
C PHE A 64 -1.09 -8.68 3.77
N LEU A 65 -2.07 -7.94 4.33
CA LEU A 65 -1.84 -7.08 5.49
C LEU A 65 -1.33 -7.88 6.70
N ARG A 66 -1.91 -9.06 6.96
CA ARG A 66 -1.45 -9.95 8.04
C ARG A 66 -0.03 -10.45 7.80
N SER A 67 0.30 -10.88 6.59
CA SER A 67 1.65 -11.34 6.23
C SER A 67 2.70 -10.23 6.35
N GLN A 68 2.33 -8.99 6.08
CA GLN A 68 3.21 -7.82 6.16
C GLN A 68 3.16 -7.10 7.52
N ASN A 69 2.41 -7.62 8.50
CA ASN A 69 2.20 -6.96 9.80
C ASN A 69 1.62 -5.53 9.71
N ILE A 70 0.80 -5.29 8.70
CA ILE A 70 0.13 -4.01 8.46
C ILE A 70 -1.20 -3.99 9.21
N GLN A 71 -1.42 -2.97 10.04
CA GLN A 71 -2.72 -2.78 10.71
C GLN A 71 -3.74 -2.14 9.76
N LEU A 72 -4.91 -2.75 9.64
CA LEU A 72 -6.07 -2.15 8.99
C LEU A 72 -6.88 -1.32 10.00
N LEU A 73 -7.08 -0.05 9.70
CA LEU A 73 -7.93 0.88 10.44
C LEU A 73 -9.14 1.23 9.57
N GLN A 74 -10.30 0.65 9.88
CA GLN A 74 -11.51 0.88 9.11
C GLN A 74 -12.39 1.96 9.77
N PHE A 75 -12.71 3.00 9.01
CA PHE A 75 -13.66 4.03 9.41
C PHE A 75 -14.72 4.15 8.32
N GLY A 76 -15.86 3.49 8.50
CA GLY A 76 -16.96 3.58 7.53
C GLY A 76 -17.53 4.99 7.50
N ILE A 77 -17.14 5.80 6.51
CA ILE A 77 -17.77 7.09 6.25
C ILE A 77 -18.84 6.91 5.18
N GLU A 78 -20.03 7.46 5.43
CA GLU A 78 -21.13 7.44 4.47
C GLU A 78 -20.88 8.52 3.41
N GLY A 79 -20.08 8.18 2.40
CA GLY A 79 -19.71 9.09 1.32
C GLY A 79 -19.59 8.33 0.01
N LYS A 80 -20.42 8.70 -0.98
CA LYS A 80 -20.27 8.19 -2.35
C LYS A 80 -18.93 8.68 -2.92
N THR A 81 -18.20 7.78 -3.56
CA THR A 81 -17.36 8.01 -4.76
C THR A 81 -15.85 7.81 -4.63
N VAL A 82 -15.23 7.60 -3.46
CA VAL A 82 -13.77 7.38 -3.46
C VAL A 82 -13.37 6.28 -2.48
N PHE A 83 -12.98 5.11 -3.03
CA PHE A 83 -12.26 4.04 -2.31
C PHE A 83 -10.85 4.52 -1.94
N LEU A 84 -10.77 5.60 -1.17
CA LEU A 84 -9.53 6.22 -0.74
C LEU A 84 -8.95 5.38 0.38
N VAL A 85 -7.87 4.68 0.03
CA VAL A 85 -7.03 3.96 0.97
C VAL A 85 -5.86 4.88 1.29
N PHE A 86 -5.75 5.32 2.54
CA PHE A 86 -4.55 6.03 2.98
C PHE A 86 -3.57 5.02 3.56
N LEU A 87 -2.34 5.04 3.06
CA LEU A 87 -1.25 4.18 3.48
C LEU A 87 -0.33 5.04 4.34
N PHE A 88 -0.20 4.72 5.62
CA PHE A 88 0.61 5.48 6.56
C PHE A 88 1.81 4.65 7.02
N PHE A 89 2.99 5.29 6.91
CA PHE A 89 4.18 4.98 7.68
C PHE A 89 4.16 5.89 8.91
N LEU A 90 3.49 5.44 9.98
CA LEU A 90 3.75 6.01 11.30
C LEU A 90 5.12 5.50 11.72
N SER A 91 6.16 6.27 11.38
CA SER A 91 7.45 6.14 12.05
C SER A 91 7.14 6.17 13.54
N SER A 92 7.59 5.14 14.26
CA SER A 92 7.45 5.06 15.71
C SER A 92 7.86 6.42 16.28
N LEU A 93 6.92 7.06 16.98
CA LEU A 93 7.19 8.27 17.73
C LEU A 93 8.12 7.85 18.87
N GLU A 94 9.41 7.97 18.63
CA GLU A 94 10.46 8.11 19.66
C GLU A 94 10.72 9.60 19.91
#